data_AF-A0AAN6IDD8-F1
#
_entry.id   AF-A0AAN6IDD8-F1
#
_cell.length_a   1.000
_cell.length_b   1.000
_cell.length_c   1.000
_cell.angle_alpha   90.00
_cell.angle_beta   90.00
_cell.angle_gamma   90.00
#
_symmetry.space_group_name_H-M   'P 1'
#
loop_
_entity.id
_entity.type
_entity.pdbx_description
1 polymer ?
#
loop_
_entity_poly.entity_id
_entity_poly.type
_entity_poly.pdbx_seq_one_letter_code
_entity_poly.pdbx_strand_id
1 'polypeptide(L)'
;MSVQSTIVVQRRLAREARSKEDDWAGLSEIRARKRIQNRLNQRSYRRRRAEQREAQRARRGSLARINQKTHPITVAPRPTQTQTQTQTQTVVRDCPLIYGFCFSEPKALVHRPPVDTKLLIPTRRPKQIDAPFGGCATIFLDHDVRRVHHYACSVLWPSFGHHILSTDETLTSAFFRLSMTDELLLNTFVWTAALEMSLHDLPPTTTHKNNAVMLSCQTRAIKMVREHIDQGSVTDALIFAVLALAISDAEPVPVLQEESEYGGFDPPLRSLGWLEYLSRLRWTQSHMDALERLVEARGGLEKIETPGIAEQIQSTDILHSSLSLSRPTFALGSLYRHVLEHQVKLVRPPRERAACFDVVDDNFKDLLLDMRMYCRLLERSGLAADENIATWETNVSRNLIQFRLLLLSKADGIAELCRLAALIFSYGVIYPLARSESLKLLARQLKTAVSETMTVMHEATELMLWVCVIGGMATTDTEDESYFVTVLKLLFSRLGVGSFAQLKEVLQRYIWLPSACDSGALALANRVEPARFGDGV
;
A
#
# COMPACT_ATOMS: atom_id res chain seq x y z
N MET A 1 -1.52 41.58 -5.06
CA MET A 1 -2.79 40.89 -4.71
C MET A 1 -3.45 40.38 -5.99
N SER A 2 -4.05 39.19 -5.92
CA SER A 2 -4.93 38.56 -6.93
C SER A 2 -4.28 37.84 -8.12
N VAL A 3 -3.93 36.57 -7.88
CA VAL A 3 -4.01 35.45 -8.85
C VAL A 3 -4.46 34.16 -8.12
N GLN A 4 -4.20 34.06 -6.81
CA GLN A 4 -4.53 32.90 -5.96
C GLN A 4 -6.02 32.69 -5.65
N SER A 5 -6.89 33.70 -5.81
CA SER A 5 -8.32 33.56 -5.47
C SER A 5 -9.19 33.02 -6.61
N THR A 6 -8.70 33.00 -7.86
CA THR A 6 -9.50 32.59 -9.03
C THR A 6 -9.50 31.06 -9.24
N ILE A 7 -8.42 30.37 -8.87
CA ILE A 7 -8.26 28.92 -9.11
C ILE A 7 -9.04 28.08 -8.10
N VAL A 8 -9.21 28.57 -6.87
CA VAL A 8 -9.94 27.86 -5.80
C VAL A 8 -11.46 27.84 -6.05
N VAL A 9 -12.01 28.85 -6.75
CA VAL A 9 -13.44 28.93 -7.06
C VAL A 9 -13.83 28.02 -8.24
N GLN A 10 -12.91 27.71 -9.15
CA GLN A 10 -13.19 26.84 -10.31
C GLN A 10 -13.43 25.36 -9.95
N ARG A 11 -13.01 24.88 -8.77
CA ARG A 11 -13.23 23.48 -8.34
C ARG A 11 -14.62 23.20 -7.73
N ARG A 12 -15.49 24.20 -7.60
CA ARG A 12 -16.88 24.01 -7.11
C ARG A 12 -17.98 24.41 -8.09
N LEU A 13 -17.64 24.66 -9.35
CA LEU A 13 -18.66 24.79 -10.40
C LEU A 13 -18.88 23.43 -11.06
N ALA A 14 -20.12 22.95 -11.01
CA ALA A 14 -20.54 21.80 -11.80
C ALA A 14 -20.18 22.04 -13.27
N ARG A 15 -19.78 20.97 -13.97
CA ARG A 15 -19.40 20.88 -15.41
C ARG A 15 -20.46 21.44 -16.41
N GLU A 16 -21.48 22.16 -15.94
CA GLU A 16 -22.74 22.47 -16.62
C GLU A 16 -22.94 23.95 -17.00
N ALA A 17 -22.00 24.86 -16.72
CA ALA A 17 -22.08 26.22 -17.24
C ALA A 17 -21.59 26.25 -18.71
N ARG A 18 -22.51 26.14 -19.67
CA ARG A 18 -22.21 26.20 -21.12
C ARG A 18 -22.71 27.47 -21.82
N SER A 19 -23.18 28.48 -21.08
CA SER A 19 -23.59 29.77 -21.67
C SER A 19 -23.24 30.96 -20.78
N LYS A 20 -23.09 32.16 -21.36
CA LYS A 20 -22.84 33.42 -20.64
C LYS A 20 -23.94 33.75 -19.60
N GLU A 21 -25.13 33.18 -19.75
CA GLU A 21 -26.28 33.39 -18.86
C GLU A 21 -26.25 32.48 -17.61
N ASP A 22 -25.29 31.55 -17.57
CA ASP A 22 -25.02 30.69 -16.42
C ASP A 22 -23.78 31.17 -15.63
N ASP A 23 -23.20 32.32 -16.01
CA ASP A 23 -22.13 32.97 -15.27
C ASP A 23 -22.71 33.97 -14.26
N TRP A 24 -22.44 33.73 -12.97
CA TRP A 24 -22.82 34.63 -11.89
C TRP A 24 -21.64 35.32 -11.22
N ALA A 25 -20.43 35.17 -11.76
CA ALA A 25 -19.21 35.80 -11.28
C ALA A 25 -19.22 37.30 -11.63
N GLY A 26 -20.08 38.06 -10.96
CA GLY A 26 -20.21 39.51 -11.15
C GLY A 26 -21.52 40.12 -10.66
N LEU A 27 -22.55 39.31 -10.37
CA LEU A 27 -23.84 39.81 -9.89
C LEU A 27 -23.76 40.19 -8.41
N SER A 28 -24.00 41.44 -8.01
CA SER A 28 -24.01 41.85 -6.59
C SER A 28 -25.27 41.41 -5.84
N GLU A 29 -26.36 41.12 -6.55
CA GLU A 29 -27.65 40.80 -5.95
C GLU A 29 -27.80 39.31 -5.58
N ILE A 30 -27.93 39.02 -4.28
CA ILE A 30 -27.97 37.66 -3.71
C ILE A 30 -29.15 36.83 -4.24
N ARG A 31 -30.31 37.45 -4.47
CA ARG A 31 -31.51 36.77 -4.98
C ARG A 31 -31.32 36.26 -6.41
N ALA A 32 -30.62 37.02 -7.26
CA ALA A 32 -30.33 36.61 -8.63
C ALA A 32 -29.37 35.41 -8.68
N ARG A 33 -28.31 35.42 -7.85
CA ARG A 33 -27.38 34.28 -7.72
C ARG A 33 -28.09 32.98 -7.32
N LYS A 34 -28.97 33.03 -6.31
CA LYS A 34 -29.73 31.85 -5.86
C LYS A 34 -30.63 31.26 -6.94
N ARG A 35 -31.23 32.09 -7.81
CA ARG A 35 -32.06 31.60 -8.94
C ARG A 35 -31.23 30.83 -9.97
N ILE A 36 -30.07 31.38 -10.36
CA ILE A 36 -29.18 30.74 -11.35
C ILE A 36 -28.62 29.43 -10.78
N GLN A 37 -28.19 29.42 -9.51
CA GLN A 37 -27.73 28.21 -8.83
C GLN A 37 -28.81 27.12 -8.77
N ASN A 38 -30.04 27.48 -8.39
CA ASN A 38 -31.14 26.51 -8.32
C ASN A 38 -31.50 25.95 -9.70
N ARG A 39 -31.44 26.78 -10.74
CA ARG A 39 -31.68 26.36 -12.13
C ARG A 39 -30.65 25.32 -12.59
N LEU A 40 -29.36 25.54 -12.28
CA LEU A 40 -28.28 24.60 -12.62
C LEU A 40 -28.38 23.31 -11.81
N ASN A 41 -28.67 23.40 -10.51
CA ASN A 41 -28.89 22.22 -9.67
C ASN A 41 -30.05 21.36 -10.20
N GLN A 42 -31.13 21.98 -10.67
CA GLN A 42 -32.25 21.26 -11.28
C GLN A 42 -31.88 20.60 -12.62
N ARG A 43 -31.06 21.26 -13.46
CA ARG A 43 -30.55 20.65 -14.71
C ARG A 43 -29.67 19.44 -14.41
N SER A 44 -28.74 19.56 -13.47
CA SER A 44 -27.86 18.47 -13.04
C SER A 44 -28.63 17.29 -12.47
N TYR A 45 -29.67 17.56 -11.67
CA TYR A 45 -30.55 16.53 -11.14
C TYR A 45 -31.31 15.79 -12.25
N ARG A 46 -31.88 16.53 -13.22
CA ARG A 46 -32.61 15.93 -14.35
C ARG A 46 -31.71 15.06 -15.21
N ARG A 47 -30.46 15.48 -15.45
CA ARG A 47 -29.47 14.70 -16.21
C ARG A 47 -29.10 13.40 -15.51
N ARG A 48 -28.73 13.45 -14.22
CA ARG A 48 -28.44 12.24 -13.43
C ARG A 48 -29.62 11.26 -13.44
N ARG A 49 -30.85 11.77 -13.37
CA ARG A 49 -32.06 10.95 -13.48
C ARG A 49 -32.30 10.38 -14.89
N ALA A 50 -31.89 11.06 -15.94
CA ALA A 50 -31.99 10.56 -17.31
C ALA A 50 -30.95 9.45 -17.57
N GLU A 51 -29.69 9.67 -17.17
CA GLU A 51 -28.61 8.69 -17.26
C GLU A 51 -28.95 7.40 -16.47
N GLN A 52 -29.53 7.54 -15.27
CA GLN A 52 -30.04 6.39 -14.51
C GLN A 52 -31.12 5.61 -15.27
N ARG A 53 -32.07 6.29 -15.93
CA ARG A 53 -33.13 5.62 -16.71
C ARG A 53 -32.57 4.93 -17.95
N GLU A 54 -31.57 5.53 -18.59
CA GLU A 54 -30.92 4.99 -19.77
C GLU A 54 -30.09 3.74 -19.43
N ALA A 55 -29.33 3.77 -18.32
CA ALA A 55 -28.63 2.61 -17.78
C ALA A 55 -29.60 1.48 -17.41
N GLN A 56 -30.77 1.81 -16.87
CA GLN A 56 -31.81 0.83 -16.51
C GLN A 56 -32.49 0.23 -17.75
N ARG A 57 -32.65 1.00 -18.84
CA ARG A 57 -33.11 0.51 -20.15
C ARG A 57 -32.06 -0.40 -20.81
N ALA A 58 -30.78 -0.03 -20.77
CA ALA A 58 -29.70 -0.86 -21.29
C ALA A 58 -29.61 -2.22 -20.57
N ARG A 59 -29.76 -2.25 -19.25
CA ARG A 59 -29.84 -3.50 -18.48
C ARG A 59 -31.03 -4.38 -18.87
N ARG A 60 -32.22 -3.79 -19.10
CA ARG A 60 -33.40 -4.55 -19.57
C ARG A 60 -33.23 -5.07 -21.01
N GLY A 61 -32.57 -4.30 -21.88
CA GLY A 61 -32.25 -4.73 -23.25
C GLY A 61 -31.27 -5.90 -23.32
N SER A 62 -30.26 -5.95 -22.45
CA SER A 62 -29.34 -7.10 -22.35
C SER A 62 -30.01 -8.37 -21.83
N LEU A 63 -30.94 -8.26 -20.87
CA LEU A 63 -31.69 -9.42 -20.36
C LEU A 63 -32.61 -10.05 -21.43
N ALA A 64 -33.20 -9.23 -22.32
CA ALA A 64 -34.00 -9.73 -23.44
C ALA A 64 -33.16 -10.46 -24.50
N ARG A 65 -31.87 -10.13 -24.62
CA ARG A 65 -30.94 -10.73 -25.60
C ARG A 65 -30.36 -12.07 -25.15
N ILE A 66 -30.29 -12.32 -23.85
CA ILE A 66 -29.75 -13.56 -23.27
C ILE A 66 -30.75 -14.72 -23.40
N ASN A 67 -32.07 -14.46 -23.37
CA ASN A 67 -33.10 -15.50 -23.50
C ASN A 67 -33.29 -16.07 -24.92
N GLN A 68 -32.58 -15.58 -25.94
CA GLN A 68 -32.68 -16.08 -27.32
C GLN A 68 -31.51 -16.96 -27.77
N LYS A 69 -30.49 -17.18 -26.94
CA LYS A 69 -29.34 -18.02 -27.30
C LYS A 69 -28.96 -18.98 -26.18
N THR A 70 -29.74 -20.05 -26.03
CA THR A 70 -29.33 -21.25 -25.30
C THR A 70 -29.73 -22.49 -26.11
N HIS A 71 -28.80 -22.97 -26.94
CA HIS A 71 -28.75 -24.39 -27.29
C HIS A 71 -27.56 -25.01 -26.55
N PRO A 72 -27.75 -26.15 -25.87
CA PRO A 72 -26.67 -26.81 -25.12
C PRO A 72 -25.69 -27.49 -26.07
N ILE A 73 -24.39 -27.24 -25.88
CA ILE A 73 -23.31 -27.95 -26.55
C ILE A 73 -22.95 -29.18 -25.72
N THR A 74 -23.02 -30.36 -26.34
CA THR A 74 -22.62 -31.65 -25.77
C THR A 74 -21.09 -31.78 -25.75
N VAL A 75 -20.51 -32.10 -24.59
CA VAL A 75 -19.07 -32.38 -24.45
C VAL A 75 -18.83 -33.88 -24.71
N ALA A 76 -17.88 -34.19 -25.60
CA ALA A 76 -17.47 -35.55 -25.94
C ALA A 76 -16.62 -36.20 -24.82
N PRO A 77 -16.58 -37.55 -24.69
CA PRO A 77 -15.87 -38.23 -23.61
C PRO A 77 -14.34 -38.28 -23.86
N ARG A 78 -13.58 -38.22 -22.76
CA ARG A 78 -12.11 -38.41 -22.75
C ARG A 78 -11.72 -39.86 -23.08
N PRO A 79 -10.63 -40.10 -23.81
CA PRO A 79 -10.05 -41.42 -23.95
C PRO A 79 -9.24 -41.81 -22.70
N THR A 80 -9.47 -43.05 -22.28
CA THR A 80 -8.78 -43.82 -21.24
C THR A 80 -7.30 -43.98 -21.57
N GLN A 81 -6.41 -43.66 -20.62
CA GLN A 81 -5.02 -44.13 -20.65
C GLN A 81 -4.72 -44.98 -19.42
N THR A 82 -4.10 -46.10 -19.76
CA THR A 82 -3.85 -47.30 -18.96
C THR A 82 -2.76 -47.06 -17.94
N GLN A 83 -2.98 -47.60 -16.74
CA GLN A 83 -2.01 -47.66 -15.65
C GLN A 83 -0.77 -48.45 -16.06
N THR A 84 0.41 -47.94 -15.72
CA THR A 84 1.58 -48.80 -15.47
C THR A 84 2.13 -48.42 -14.10
N GLN A 85 1.97 -49.34 -13.15
CA GLN A 85 2.47 -49.22 -11.79
C GLN A 85 3.97 -49.49 -11.79
N THR A 86 4.74 -48.68 -11.05
CA THR A 86 6.05 -49.09 -10.56
C THR A 86 6.12 -48.65 -9.10
N GLN A 87 6.09 -49.64 -8.21
CA GLN A 87 6.20 -49.49 -6.77
C GLN A 87 7.66 -49.22 -6.39
N THR A 88 7.90 -48.19 -5.58
CA THR A 88 9.10 -48.11 -4.75
C THR A 88 8.66 -47.68 -3.36
N GLN A 89 8.76 -48.63 -2.42
CA GLN A 89 8.50 -48.43 -1.00
C GLN A 89 9.66 -47.67 -0.35
N THR A 90 9.34 -46.64 0.44
CA THR A 90 10.20 -46.16 1.53
C THR A 90 9.34 -45.92 2.76
N VAL A 91 9.69 -46.64 3.82
CA VAL A 91 9.07 -46.69 5.16
C VAL A 91 9.72 -45.61 6.05
N VAL A 92 9.08 -45.32 7.21
CA VAL A 92 9.58 -44.67 8.45
C VAL A 92 9.13 -43.20 8.57
N ARG A 93 8.47 -42.69 9.63
CA ARG A 93 8.07 -43.18 10.98
C ARG A 93 6.99 -42.25 11.57
N ASP A 94 6.01 -42.84 12.26
CA ASP A 94 5.14 -42.17 13.24
C ASP A 94 5.84 -42.00 14.60
N CYS A 95 5.44 -40.97 15.37
CA CYS A 95 5.48 -40.89 16.84
C CYS A 95 4.88 -39.55 17.37
N PRO A 96 4.41 -39.44 18.64
CA PRO A 96 3.13 -39.96 19.11
C PRO A 96 2.26 -38.92 19.87
N LEU A 97 0.99 -39.27 20.04
CA LEU A 97 -0.02 -38.63 20.90
C LEU A 97 0.30 -38.77 22.40
N ILE A 98 -0.03 -37.76 23.20
CA ILE A 98 -0.11 -37.85 24.68
C ILE A 98 -1.58 -37.89 25.10
N TYR A 99 -1.88 -38.86 25.98
CA TYR A 99 -3.16 -39.25 26.55
C TYR A 99 -3.29 -38.74 28.01
N GLY A 100 -4.54 -38.52 28.46
CA GLY A 100 -4.98 -38.51 29.88
C GLY A 100 -5.02 -37.12 30.53
N PHE A 101 -6.10 -36.66 31.18
CA PHE A 101 -6.90 -37.37 32.18
C PHE A 101 -8.35 -36.86 32.26
N CYS A 102 -9.29 -37.81 32.47
CA CYS A 102 -10.64 -37.57 33.00
C CYS A 102 -10.58 -37.20 34.49
N PHE A 103 -11.41 -36.25 34.93
CA PHE A 103 -12.02 -36.28 36.27
C PHE A 103 -13.41 -35.62 36.25
N SER A 104 -14.25 -36.16 37.13
CA SER A 104 -15.71 -36.17 37.27
C SER A 104 -16.37 -34.90 37.81
N GLU A 105 -17.66 -34.72 37.46
CA GLU A 105 -18.62 -33.81 38.14
C GLU A 105 -18.81 -34.15 39.63
N PRO A 106 -19.31 -33.17 40.41
CA PRO A 106 -20.47 -33.46 41.26
C PRO A 106 -21.59 -32.40 41.26
N LYS A 107 -22.77 -32.89 41.64
CA LYS A 107 -24.11 -32.30 41.61
C LYS A 107 -24.42 -31.30 42.74
N ALA A 108 -25.23 -30.31 42.37
CA ALA A 108 -26.41 -29.67 43.02
C ALA A 108 -26.54 -29.50 44.55
N LEU A 109 -26.86 -28.26 44.97
CA LEU A 109 -27.83 -27.83 46.01
C LEU A 109 -28.09 -26.31 45.81
N VAL A 110 -29.17 -25.61 46.18
CA VAL A 110 -30.62 -25.80 46.40
C VAL A 110 -31.16 -24.43 46.92
N HIS A 111 -32.41 -24.07 46.57
CA HIS A 111 -33.34 -23.08 47.16
C HIS A 111 -33.36 -21.57 46.75
N ARG A 112 -34.61 -21.17 46.44
CA ARG A 112 -35.27 -19.92 45.99
C ARG A 112 -35.86 -19.17 47.23
N PRO A 113 -36.48 -17.95 47.19
CA PRO A 113 -37.58 -17.58 46.25
C PRO A 113 -37.62 -16.05 45.89
N PRO A 114 -38.74 -15.41 45.45
CA PRO A 114 -38.77 -14.75 44.14
C PRO A 114 -39.09 -13.23 44.20
N VAL A 115 -38.83 -12.50 43.11
CA VAL A 115 -39.53 -11.23 42.84
C VAL A 115 -40.10 -11.29 41.42
N ASP A 116 -41.42 -11.16 41.36
CA ASP A 116 -42.27 -11.23 40.18
C ASP A 116 -42.34 -9.84 39.53
N THR A 117 -41.96 -9.73 38.26
CA THR A 117 -42.41 -8.62 37.40
C THR A 117 -42.71 -9.17 36.01
N LYS A 118 -43.95 -9.65 35.86
CA LYS A 118 -44.60 -9.88 34.57
C LYS A 118 -44.65 -8.58 33.77
N LEU A 119 -43.90 -8.52 32.67
CA LEU A 119 -44.19 -7.64 31.54
C LEU A 119 -44.08 -8.46 30.24
N LEU A 120 -45.26 -8.96 29.82
CA LEU A 120 -45.71 -9.24 28.45
C LEU A 120 -44.64 -9.68 27.44
N ILE A 121 -44.38 -10.99 27.39
CA ILE A 121 -43.78 -11.64 26.21
C ILE A 121 -44.92 -11.99 25.23
N PRO A 122 -44.95 -11.45 24.01
CA PRO A 122 -45.81 -12.01 22.97
C PRO A 122 -45.29 -13.40 22.61
N THR A 123 -46.11 -14.42 22.82
CA THR A 123 -45.88 -15.80 22.41
C THR A 123 -45.96 -15.92 20.89
N ARG A 124 -44.88 -15.55 20.21
CA ARG A 124 -44.53 -16.13 18.91
C ARG A 124 -43.11 -16.64 19.02
N ARG A 125 -42.95 -17.97 19.14
CA ARG A 125 -41.68 -18.62 18.82
C ARG A 125 -41.27 -18.10 17.43
N PRO A 126 -40.11 -17.45 17.28
CA PRO A 126 -39.56 -17.28 15.94
C PRO A 126 -39.47 -18.69 15.37
N LYS A 127 -40.08 -18.92 14.20
CA LYS A 127 -39.69 -20.07 13.39
C LYS A 127 -38.18 -19.98 13.27
N GLN A 128 -37.50 -21.03 13.71
CA GLN A 128 -36.07 -21.21 13.51
C GLN A 128 -35.80 -20.92 12.03
N ILE A 129 -35.21 -19.76 11.77
CA ILE A 129 -34.65 -19.45 10.48
C ILE A 129 -33.36 -20.23 10.51
N ASP A 130 -33.32 -21.38 9.84
CA ASP A 130 -32.07 -22.03 9.50
C ASP A 130 -31.33 -21.04 8.57
N ALA A 131 -30.54 -20.19 9.19
CA ALA A 131 -29.83 -19.12 8.51
C ALA A 131 -28.37 -19.58 8.34
N PRO A 132 -27.76 -19.41 7.15
CA PRO A 132 -26.35 -19.72 6.89
C PRO A 132 -25.37 -18.74 7.59
N PHE A 133 -25.83 -18.03 8.63
CA PHE A 133 -25.08 -17.01 9.38
C PHE A 133 -24.27 -17.58 10.57
N GLY A 134 -24.19 -18.91 10.70
CA GLY A 134 -23.71 -19.58 11.91
C GLY A 134 -22.22 -19.40 12.21
N GLY A 135 -21.36 -19.39 11.20
CA GLY A 135 -19.90 -19.36 11.37
C GLY A 135 -19.40 -18.06 12.00
N CYS A 136 -19.52 -16.94 11.26
CA CYS A 136 -19.08 -15.62 11.73
C CYS A 136 -19.75 -15.19 13.04
N ALA A 137 -21.07 -15.41 13.18
CA ALA A 137 -21.79 -15.05 14.41
C ALA A 137 -21.25 -15.78 15.64
N THR A 138 -20.87 -17.05 15.50
CA THR A 138 -20.24 -17.84 16.58
C THR A 138 -18.86 -17.30 16.91
N ILE A 139 -18.05 -16.95 15.91
CA ILE A 139 -16.72 -16.35 16.11
C ILE A 139 -16.83 -15.03 16.87
N PHE A 140 -17.83 -14.21 16.54
CA PHE A 140 -18.10 -12.96 17.23
C PHE A 140 -18.64 -13.11 18.65
N LEU A 141 -18.91 -14.32 19.16
CA LEU A 141 -19.23 -14.50 20.59
C LEU A 141 -18.02 -14.21 21.48
N ASP A 142 -16.81 -14.44 20.97
CA ASP A 142 -15.55 -14.13 21.63
C ASP A 142 -15.35 -12.61 21.74
N HIS A 143 -15.16 -12.12 22.96
CA HIS A 143 -14.95 -10.71 23.24
C HIS A 143 -13.65 -10.17 22.62
N ASP A 144 -12.56 -10.93 22.68
CA ASP A 144 -11.28 -10.48 22.19
C ASP A 144 -11.25 -10.43 20.65
N VAL A 145 -11.95 -11.35 19.99
CA VAL A 145 -12.17 -11.27 18.53
C VAL A 145 -12.96 -10.01 18.15
N ARG A 146 -14.05 -9.68 18.87
CA ARG A 146 -14.81 -8.43 18.61
C ARG A 146 -13.95 -7.18 18.80
N ARG A 147 -13.10 -7.16 19.82
CA ARG A 147 -12.17 -6.05 20.08
C ARG A 147 -11.20 -5.85 18.92
N VAL A 148 -10.57 -6.92 18.46
CA VAL A 148 -9.62 -6.87 17.33
C VAL A 148 -10.34 -6.53 16.02
N HIS A 149 -11.52 -7.10 15.77
CA HIS A 149 -12.33 -6.77 14.59
C HIS A 149 -12.73 -5.29 14.57
N HIS A 150 -13.13 -4.74 15.72
CA HIS A 150 -13.43 -3.33 15.84
C HIS A 150 -12.22 -2.49 15.46
N TYR A 151 -11.04 -2.81 15.99
CA TYR A 151 -9.78 -2.15 15.63
C TYR A 151 -9.48 -2.26 14.12
N ALA A 152 -9.68 -3.44 13.52
CA ALA A 152 -9.50 -3.62 12.09
C ALA A 152 -10.33 -2.61 11.28
N CYS A 153 -11.58 -2.41 11.69
CA CYS A 153 -12.54 -1.57 10.99
C CYS A 153 -12.43 -0.07 11.33
N SER A 154 -11.90 0.29 12.49
CA SER A 154 -11.78 1.68 12.94
C SER A 154 -10.38 2.28 12.76
N VAL A 155 -9.34 1.45 12.63
CA VAL A 155 -7.94 1.90 12.57
C VAL A 155 -7.19 1.31 11.38
N LEU A 156 -7.07 -0.02 11.30
CA LEU A 156 -6.21 -0.67 10.29
C LEU A 156 -6.67 -0.43 8.86
N TRP A 157 -7.90 -0.81 8.51
CA TRP A 157 -8.37 -0.68 7.13
C TRP A 157 -8.62 0.77 6.69
N PRO A 158 -9.16 1.67 7.53
CA PRO A 158 -9.31 3.09 7.18
C PRO A 158 -8.02 3.79 6.80
N SER A 159 -6.89 3.46 7.43
CA SER A 159 -5.60 4.14 7.24
C SER A 159 -4.93 3.82 5.90
N PHE A 160 -5.38 2.78 5.18
CA PHE A 160 -4.98 2.61 3.77
C PHE A 160 -5.68 3.60 2.84
N GLY A 161 -6.85 4.13 3.23
CA GLY A 161 -7.59 5.17 2.51
C GLY A 161 -8.17 4.76 1.14
N HIS A 162 -7.98 3.51 0.70
CA HIS A 162 -8.40 3.07 -0.63
C HIS A 162 -9.91 3.21 -0.85
N HIS A 163 -10.26 3.70 -2.05
CA HIS A 163 -11.62 3.73 -2.56
C HIS A 163 -11.74 2.87 -3.80
N ILE A 164 -12.87 2.19 -3.91
CA ILE A 164 -13.20 1.29 -5.01
C ILE A 164 -13.76 2.14 -6.15
N LEU A 165 -12.99 2.30 -7.23
CA LEU A 165 -13.33 3.24 -8.32
C LEU A 165 -14.72 3.03 -8.93
N SER A 166 -15.21 1.79 -8.98
CA SER A 166 -16.48 1.44 -9.61
C SER A 166 -17.70 1.78 -8.75
N THR A 167 -17.55 1.75 -7.42
CA THR A 167 -18.66 1.91 -6.45
C THR A 167 -18.53 3.15 -5.59
N ASP A 168 -17.37 3.84 -5.62
CA ASP A 168 -16.99 4.93 -4.70
C ASP A 168 -17.08 4.50 -3.22
N GLU A 169 -16.96 3.19 -2.98
CA GLU A 169 -17.02 2.61 -1.65
C GLU A 169 -15.62 2.58 -1.01
N THR A 170 -15.53 2.83 0.29
CA THR A 170 -14.28 2.68 1.02
C THR A 170 -13.91 1.22 1.21
N LEU A 171 -12.61 0.92 1.17
CA LEU A 171 -12.09 -0.41 1.50
C LEU A 171 -12.60 -0.94 2.84
N THR A 172 -12.63 -0.06 3.85
CA THR A 172 -13.17 -0.37 5.18
C THR A 172 -14.61 -0.85 5.13
N SER A 173 -15.48 -0.18 4.36
CA SER A 173 -16.89 -0.56 4.29
C SER A 173 -17.08 -1.92 3.63
N ALA A 174 -16.32 -2.18 2.56
CA ALA A 174 -16.35 -3.45 1.86
C ALA A 174 -15.86 -4.58 2.78
N PHE A 175 -14.71 -4.39 3.42
CA PHE A 175 -14.11 -5.37 4.32
C PHE A 175 -14.97 -5.61 5.56
N PHE A 176 -15.57 -4.57 6.14
CA PHE A 176 -16.53 -4.73 7.23
C PHE A 176 -17.66 -5.67 6.81
N ARG A 177 -18.33 -5.42 5.67
CA ARG A 177 -19.42 -6.30 5.22
C ARG A 177 -18.96 -7.72 4.94
N LEU A 178 -17.83 -7.90 4.26
CA LEU A 178 -17.30 -9.22 3.91
C LEU A 178 -16.97 -10.04 5.16
N SER A 179 -16.36 -9.41 6.18
CA SER A 179 -16.05 -10.08 7.45
C SER A 179 -17.30 -10.53 8.24
N MET A 180 -18.47 -9.96 7.94
CA MET A 180 -19.73 -10.40 8.56
C MET A 180 -20.36 -11.61 7.86
N THR A 181 -19.89 -11.97 6.67
CA THR A 181 -20.53 -12.97 5.80
C THR A 181 -19.61 -14.10 5.35
N ASP A 182 -18.29 -13.89 5.34
CA ASP A 182 -17.29 -14.87 4.93
C ASP A 182 -16.36 -15.18 6.11
N GLU A 183 -16.39 -16.43 6.57
CA GLU A 183 -15.64 -16.87 7.74
C GLU A 183 -14.13 -16.89 7.50
N LEU A 184 -13.68 -17.15 6.26
CA LEU A 184 -12.26 -17.17 5.94
C LEU A 184 -11.69 -15.75 5.92
N LEU A 185 -12.42 -14.82 5.32
CA LEU A 185 -12.08 -13.39 5.37
C LEU A 185 -12.14 -12.84 6.79
N LEU A 186 -13.14 -13.23 7.59
CA LEU A 186 -13.21 -12.81 9.00
C LEU A 186 -11.96 -13.23 9.78
N ASN A 187 -11.60 -14.51 9.73
CA ASN A 187 -10.45 -15.02 10.47
C ASN A 187 -9.15 -14.36 10.00
N THR A 188 -8.96 -14.17 8.71
CA THR A 188 -7.74 -13.56 8.15
C THR A 188 -7.65 -12.07 8.44
N PHE A 189 -8.76 -11.32 8.36
CA PHE A 189 -8.79 -9.90 8.73
C PHE A 189 -8.51 -9.69 10.22
N VAL A 190 -9.14 -10.49 11.08
CA VAL A 190 -8.91 -10.42 12.54
C VAL A 190 -7.49 -10.83 12.87
N TRP A 191 -6.94 -11.85 12.19
CA TRP A 191 -5.56 -12.26 12.38
C TRP A 191 -4.58 -11.12 12.03
N THR A 192 -4.72 -10.51 10.85
CA THR A 192 -3.84 -9.40 10.42
C THR A 192 -3.95 -8.20 11.37
N ALA A 193 -5.16 -7.89 11.85
CA ALA A 193 -5.36 -6.83 12.81
C ALA A 193 -4.76 -7.14 14.18
N ALA A 194 -4.88 -8.38 14.68
CA ALA A 194 -4.25 -8.75 15.95
C ALA A 194 -2.72 -8.72 15.87
N LEU A 195 -2.15 -9.18 14.75
CA LEU A 195 -0.72 -9.10 14.48
C LEU A 195 -0.25 -7.65 14.55
N GLU A 196 -0.91 -6.77 13.81
CA GLU A 196 -0.53 -5.37 13.76
C GLU A 196 -0.72 -4.68 15.12
N MET A 197 -1.81 -4.95 15.84
CA MET A 197 -1.98 -4.43 17.21
C MET A 197 -0.80 -4.84 18.11
N SER A 198 -0.27 -6.05 17.95
CA SER A 198 0.86 -6.55 18.73
C SER A 198 2.23 -5.96 18.32
N LEU A 199 2.30 -5.21 17.22
CA LEU A 199 3.49 -4.42 16.85
C LEU A 199 3.60 -3.10 17.63
N HIS A 200 2.54 -2.71 18.35
CA HIS A 200 2.58 -1.59 19.29
C HIS A 200 3.08 -2.04 20.66
N ASP A 201 3.68 -1.11 21.41
CA ASP A 201 4.08 -1.38 22.80
C ASP A 201 2.83 -1.44 23.69
N LEU A 202 2.31 -2.65 23.87
CA LEU A 202 1.09 -2.94 24.61
C LEU A 202 1.39 -3.62 25.95
N PRO A 203 0.51 -3.46 26.96
CA PRO A 203 0.61 -4.21 28.21
C PRO A 203 0.63 -5.72 27.94
N PRO A 204 1.44 -6.52 28.68
CA PRO A 204 1.58 -7.96 28.44
C PRO A 204 0.24 -8.72 28.40
N THR A 205 -0.72 -8.30 29.22
CA THR A 205 -2.08 -8.86 29.24
C THR A 205 -2.81 -8.71 27.91
N THR A 206 -2.62 -7.60 27.21
CA THR A 206 -3.23 -7.34 25.89
C THR A 206 -2.50 -8.13 24.81
N THR A 207 -1.17 -8.18 24.86
CA THR A 207 -0.34 -8.98 23.95
C THR A 207 -0.72 -10.46 24.01
N HIS A 208 -0.87 -11.04 25.21
CA HIS A 208 -1.31 -12.43 25.35
C HIS A 208 -2.69 -12.69 24.75
N LYS A 209 -3.64 -11.74 24.91
CA LYS A 209 -4.97 -11.84 24.30
C LYS A 209 -4.91 -11.77 22.77
N ASN A 210 -4.12 -10.84 22.22
CA ASN A 210 -3.91 -10.74 20.77
C ASN A 210 -3.30 -12.04 20.22
N ASN A 211 -2.29 -12.59 20.89
CA ASN A 211 -1.64 -13.85 20.48
C ASN A 211 -2.63 -15.02 20.49
N ALA A 212 -3.52 -15.10 21.50
CA ALA A 212 -4.57 -16.11 21.54
C ALA A 212 -5.56 -15.97 20.37
N VAL A 213 -5.97 -14.73 20.05
CA VAL A 213 -6.82 -14.44 18.89
C VAL A 213 -6.11 -14.82 17.59
N MET A 214 -4.85 -14.45 17.42
CA MET A 214 -4.03 -14.81 16.26
C MET A 214 -3.99 -16.34 16.08
N LEU A 215 -3.62 -17.09 17.11
CA LEU A 215 -3.52 -18.55 17.01
C LEU A 215 -4.86 -19.19 16.63
N SER A 216 -5.95 -18.74 17.24
CA SER A 216 -7.31 -19.23 16.97
C SER A 216 -7.74 -18.97 15.52
N CYS A 217 -7.60 -17.72 15.06
CA CYS A 217 -7.95 -17.33 13.70
C CYS A 217 -7.06 -18.00 12.65
N GLN A 218 -5.75 -18.09 12.90
CA GLN A 218 -4.80 -18.75 12.01
C GLN A 218 -5.14 -20.24 11.84
N THR A 219 -5.44 -20.94 12.94
CA THR A 219 -5.82 -22.36 12.91
C THR A 219 -7.06 -22.60 12.07
N ARG A 220 -8.09 -21.76 12.24
CA ARG A 220 -9.33 -21.82 11.44
C ARG A 220 -9.06 -21.50 9.97
N ALA A 221 -8.31 -20.43 9.69
CA ALA A 221 -7.97 -20.02 8.33
C ALA A 221 -7.20 -21.10 7.57
N ILE A 222 -6.19 -21.73 8.18
CA ILE A 222 -5.43 -22.82 7.56
C ILE A 222 -6.33 -24.02 7.24
N LYS A 223 -7.25 -24.38 8.16
CA LYS A 223 -8.21 -25.46 7.92
C LYS A 223 -9.07 -25.16 6.69
N MET A 224 -9.65 -23.96 6.63
CA MET A 224 -10.50 -23.54 5.52
C MET A 224 -9.74 -23.41 4.19
N VAL A 225 -8.49 -22.94 4.22
CA VAL A 225 -7.60 -22.87 3.05
C VAL A 225 -7.41 -24.27 2.46
N ARG A 226 -7.14 -25.28 3.30
CA ARG A 226 -7.01 -26.68 2.85
C ARG A 226 -8.30 -27.18 2.21
N GLU A 227 -9.45 -26.93 2.85
CA GLU A 227 -10.76 -27.33 2.31
C GLU A 227 -11.04 -26.70 0.94
N HIS A 228 -10.70 -25.42 0.74
CA HIS A 228 -10.85 -24.75 -0.56
C HIS A 228 -9.93 -25.32 -1.64
N ILE A 229 -8.68 -25.63 -1.26
CA ILE A 229 -7.69 -26.26 -2.15
C ILE A 229 -8.18 -27.65 -2.58
N ASP A 230 -8.65 -28.47 -1.63
CA ASP A 230 -9.15 -29.83 -1.89
C ASP A 230 -10.39 -29.82 -2.80
N GLN A 231 -11.22 -28.78 -2.70
CA GLN A 231 -12.38 -28.56 -3.57
C GLN A 231 -12.01 -28.03 -4.96
N GLY A 232 -10.75 -27.61 -5.17
CA GLY A 232 -10.29 -27.01 -6.43
C GLY A 232 -10.91 -25.65 -6.75
N SER A 233 -11.44 -24.95 -5.74
CA SER A 233 -12.09 -23.65 -5.91
C SER A 233 -11.15 -22.51 -5.53
N VAL A 234 -10.78 -21.68 -6.51
CA VAL A 234 -9.95 -20.49 -6.29
C VAL A 234 -10.86 -19.28 -6.12
N THR A 235 -11.12 -18.91 -4.87
CA THR A 235 -11.90 -17.74 -4.50
C THR A 235 -10.99 -16.57 -4.12
N ASP A 236 -11.50 -15.33 -4.22
CA ASP A 236 -10.77 -14.14 -3.77
C ASP A 236 -10.46 -14.22 -2.26
N ALA A 237 -11.34 -14.85 -1.47
CA ALA A 237 -11.14 -15.11 -0.05
C ALA A 237 -9.95 -16.04 0.22
N LEU A 238 -9.80 -17.10 -0.58
CA LEU A 238 -8.64 -18.00 -0.51
C LEU A 238 -7.35 -17.25 -0.84
N ILE A 239 -7.35 -16.44 -1.90
CA ILE A 239 -6.20 -15.64 -2.32
C ILE A 239 -5.75 -14.71 -1.19
N PHE A 240 -6.70 -13.96 -0.61
CA PHE A 240 -6.39 -13.06 0.50
C PHE A 240 -5.95 -13.81 1.76
N ALA A 241 -6.53 -14.97 2.05
CA ALA A 241 -6.09 -15.80 3.16
C ALA A 241 -4.63 -16.22 3.03
N VAL A 242 -4.22 -16.66 1.84
CA VAL A 242 -2.82 -17.03 1.58
C VAL A 242 -1.90 -15.81 1.65
N LEU A 243 -2.33 -14.63 1.17
CA LEU A 243 -1.60 -13.38 1.35
C LEU A 243 -1.37 -13.04 2.83
N ALA A 244 -2.42 -13.09 3.66
CA ALA A 244 -2.32 -12.80 5.09
C ALA A 244 -1.40 -13.81 5.78
N LEU A 245 -1.58 -15.10 5.51
CA LEU A 245 -0.76 -16.18 6.07
C LEU A 245 0.67 -16.24 5.50
N ALA A 246 1.00 -15.45 4.48
CA ALA A 246 2.36 -15.33 3.99
C ALA A 246 3.27 -14.63 5.00
N ILE A 247 2.72 -13.84 5.92
CA ILE A 247 3.49 -13.26 7.01
C ILE A 247 3.90 -14.38 7.99
N SER A 248 5.21 -14.54 8.21
CA SER A 248 5.79 -15.63 9.01
C SER A 248 5.86 -15.33 10.51
N ASP A 249 5.63 -14.09 10.92
CA ASP A 249 5.80 -13.66 12.30
C ASP A 249 4.57 -14.02 13.14
N ALA A 250 4.68 -15.10 13.91
CA ALA A 250 3.71 -15.50 14.92
C ALA A 250 3.92 -14.79 16.27
N GLU A 251 5.10 -14.17 16.47
CA GLU A 251 5.49 -13.43 17.68
C GLU A 251 6.09 -12.08 17.26
N PRO A 252 5.25 -11.08 16.95
CA PRO A 252 5.73 -9.76 16.53
C PRO A 252 6.50 -9.07 17.66
N VAL A 253 7.64 -8.47 17.32
CA VAL A 253 8.40 -7.60 18.22
C VAL A 253 7.89 -6.16 18.06
N PRO A 254 7.63 -5.41 19.15
CA PRO A 254 7.15 -4.04 19.06
C PRO A 254 8.11 -3.13 18.29
N VAL A 255 7.57 -2.27 17.41
CA VAL A 255 8.36 -1.38 16.54
C VAL A 255 9.26 -0.43 17.34
N LEU A 256 8.79 0.04 18.50
CA LEU A 256 9.55 0.96 19.36
C LEU A 256 10.84 0.36 19.93
N GLN A 257 11.03 -0.97 19.83
CA GLN A 257 12.23 -1.65 20.33
C GLN A 257 13.37 -1.69 19.31
N GLU A 258 13.11 -1.35 18.04
CA GLU A 258 14.10 -1.37 16.96
C GLU A 258 14.11 -0.02 16.24
N GLU A 259 15.23 0.72 16.32
CA GLU A 259 15.37 1.98 15.59
C GLU A 259 15.36 1.73 14.08
N SER A 260 14.52 2.50 13.37
CA SER A 260 14.51 2.50 11.91
C SER A 260 15.75 3.23 11.39
N GLU A 261 16.59 2.56 10.62
CA GLU A 261 17.82 3.13 10.06
C GLU A 261 17.58 3.63 8.62
N TYR A 262 17.45 4.95 8.46
CA TYR A 262 17.31 5.59 7.15
C TYR A 262 18.61 6.26 6.68
N GLY A 263 19.78 5.89 7.24
CA GLY A 263 21.04 6.60 7.02
C GLY A 263 20.92 8.07 7.45
N GLY A 264 21.51 8.98 6.68
CA GLY A 264 21.40 10.43 6.90
C GLY A 264 20.08 11.05 6.45
N PHE A 265 19.05 10.26 6.09
CA PHE A 265 17.76 10.79 5.65
C PHE A 265 16.75 10.90 6.81
N ASP A 266 15.83 11.86 6.72
CA ASP A 266 14.68 12.03 7.62
C ASP A 266 13.34 11.93 6.84
N PRO A 267 12.92 10.72 6.44
CA PRO A 267 11.75 10.57 5.59
C PRO A 267 10.45 11.00 6.27
N PRO A 268 9.59 11.77 5.59
CA PRO A 268 8.24 12.04 6.06
C PRO A 268 7.32 10.83 5.82
N LEU A 269 6.17 10.80 6.49
CA LEU A 269 5.11 9.81 6.26
C LEU A 269 5.60 8.35 6.32
N ARG A 270 6.53 8.04 7.25
CA ARG A 270 7.16 6.72 7.43
C ARG A 270 6.14 5.59 7.52
N SER A 271 5.04 5.84 8.23
CA SER A 271 3.98 4.85 8.46
C SER A 271 2.83 4.92 7.45
N LEU A 272 2.90 5.76 6.40
CA LEU A 272 1.86 5.83 5.35
C LEU A 272 1.68 4.46 4.71
N GLY A 273 0.43 3.99 4.62
CA GLY A 273 0.12 2.64 4.13
C GLY A 273 0.79 1.54 4.94
N TRP A 274 1.05 1.79 6.23
CA TRP A 274 1.68 0.86 7.19
C TRP A 274 3.09 0.40 6.82
N LEU A 275 3.80 1.19 6.02
CA LEU A 275 5.09 0.78 5.47
C LEU A 275 6.13 0.48 6.56
N GLU A 276 6.24 1.33 7.58
CA GLU A 276 7.14 1.14 8.73
C GLU A 276 6.91 -0.19 9.48
N TYR A 277 5.66 -0.66 9.54
CA TYR A 277 5.28 -1.90 10.22
C TYR A 277 5.49 -3.10 9.29
N LEU A 278 4.89 -3.04 8.09
CA LEU A 278 4.90 -4.16 7.14
C LEU A 278 6.31 -4.47 6.62
N SER A 279 7.20 -3.47 6.55
CA SER A 279 8.59 -3.67 6.11
C SER A 279 9.47 -4.40 7.13
N ARG A 280 9.03 -4.52 8.40
CA ARG A 280 9.73 -5.28 9.44
C ARG A 280 9.34 -6.76 9.46
N LEU A 281 8.13 -7.05 8.96
CA LEU A 281 7.60 -8.41 8.94
C LEU A 281 8.45 -9.34 8.07
N ARG A 282 8.57 -10.58 8.51
CA ARG A 282 9.12 -11.69 7.73
C ARG A 282 8.02 -12.31 6.87
N TRP A 283 8.41 -12.72 5.67
CA TRP A 283 7.52 -13.26 4.65
C TRP A 283 7.96 -14.66 4.27
N THR A 284 7.01 -15.59 4.18
CA THR A 284 7.23 -16.98 3.80
C THR A 284 7.21 -17.08 2.28
N GLN A 285 8.36 -17.32 1.66
CA GLN A 285 8.48 -17.38 0.20
C GLN A 285 7.53 -18.40 -0.44
N SER A 286 7.36 -19.59 0.15
CA SER A 286 6.45 -20.61 -0.41
C SER A 286 4.98 -20.18 -0.44
N HIS A 287 4.55 -19.31 0.48
CA HIS A 287 3.21 -18.71 0.45
C HIS A 287 3.11 -17.59 -0.57
N MET A 288 4.18 -16.81 -0.78
CA MET A 288 4.24 -15.81 -1.86
C MET A 288 4.16 -16.47 -3.24
N ASP A 289 4.89 -17.57 -3.44
CA ASP A 289 4.83 -18.36 -4.69
C ASP A 289 3.42 -18.98 -4.88
N ALA A 290 2.79 -19.43 -3.79
CA ALA A 290 1.43 -19.95 -3.84
C ALA A 290 0.41 -18.85 -4.19
N LEU A 291 0.59 -17.65 -3.62
CA LEU A 291 -0.24 -16.49 -3.92
C LEU A 291 -0.19 -16.14 -5.41
N GLU A 292 1.01 -16.10 -6.01
CA GLU A 292 1.20 -15.86 -7.44
C GLU A 292 0.39 -16.85 -8.29
N ARG A 293 0.53 -18.15 -8.03
CA ARG A 293 -0.20 -19.21 -8.75
C ARG A 293 -1.71 -19.11 -8.57
N LEU A 294 -2.19 -18.74 -7.38
CA LEU A 294 -3.63 -18.57 -7.13
C LEU A 294 -4.20 -17.36 -7.87
N VAL A 295 -3.46 -16.25 -7.91
CA VAL A 295 -3.84 -15.07 -8.70
C VAL A 295 -3.84 -15.39 -10.19
N GLU A 296 -2.85 -16.13 -10.69
CA GLU A 296 -2.80 -16.61 -12.08
C GLU A 296 -3.99 -17.53 -12.39
N ALA A 297 -4.28 -18.50 -11.52
CA ALA A 297 -5.42 -19.40 -11.67
C ALA A 297 -6.78 -18.67 -11.65
N ARG A 298 -6.86 -17.52 -10.96
CA ARG A 298 -8.03 -16.63 -10.98
C ARG A 298 -8.15 -15.84 -12.28
N GLY A 299 -7.10 -15.78 -13.09
CA GLY A 299 -7.02 -15.03 -14.34
C GLY A 299 -6.37 -13.64 -14.19
N GLY A 300 -5.55 -13.44 -13.16
CA GLY A 300 -4.83 -12.21 -12.87
C GLY A 300 -5.59 -11.25 -11.94
N LEU A 301 -4.92 -10.15 -11.54
CA LEU A 301 -5.47 -9.15 -10.61
C LEU A 301 -6.81 -8.55 -11.07
N GLU A 302 -7.02 -8.42 -12.38
CA GLU A 302 -8.25 -7.86 -12.97
C GLU A 302 -9.48 -8.77 -12.80
N LYS A 303 -9.29 -10.03 -12.37
CA LYS A 303 -10.36 -11.00 -12.11
C LYS A 303 -10.70 -11.15 -10.64
N ILE A 304 -9.99 -10.42 -9.77
CA ILE A 304 -10.35 -10.30 -8.36
C ILE A 304 -11.47 -9.27 -8.27
N GLU A 305 -12.66 -9.73 -7.90
CA GLU A 305 -13.88 -8.91 -7.86
C GLU A 305 -14.14 -8.35 -6.47
N THR A 306 -13.59 -9.02 -5.46
CA THR A 306 -13.72 -8.65 -4.06
C THR A 306 -12.96 -7.34 -3.84
N PRO A 307 -13.67 -6.27 -3.47
CA PRO A 307 -13.08 -4.94 -3.52
C PRO A 307 -11.88 -4.80 -2.56
N GLY A 308 -10.78 -4.23 -3.03
CA GLY A 308 -9.59 -3.96 -2.23
C GLY A 308 -8.55 -5.06 -2.17
N ILE A 309 -8.93 -6.31 -2.47
CA ILE A 309 -8.00 -7.44 -2.41
C ILE A 309 -6.92 -7.29 -3.49
N ALA A 310 -7.29 -6.88 -4.70
CA ALA A 310 -6.33 -6.65 -5.79
C ALA A 310 -5.32 -5.56 -5.44
N GLU A 311 -5.78 -4.45 -4.86
CA GLU A 311 -4.96 -3.34 -4.41
C GLU A 311 -4.00 -3.75 -3.29
N GLN A 312 -4.49 -4.57 -2.34
CA GLN A 312 -3.67 -5.08 -1.24
C GLN A 312 -2.58 -6.01 -1.78
N ILE A 313 -2.92 -6.95 -2.67
CA ILE A 313 -1.94 -7.84 -3.32
C ILE A 313 -0.87 -7.02 -4.05
N GLN A 314 -1.28 -6.01 -4.83
CA GLN A 314 -0.34 -5.16 -5.54
C GLN A 314 0.57 -4.37 -4.59
N SER A 315 0.02 -3.83 -3.51
CA SER A 315 0.83 -3.10 -2.51
C SER A 315 1.84 -4.02 -1.82
N THR A 316 1.45 -5.26 -1.49
CA THR A 316 2.35 -6.26 -0.91
C THR A 316 3.40 -6.73 -1.91
N ASP A 317 3.05 -6.93 -3.18
CA ASP A 317 4.01 -7.27 -4.24
C ASP A 317 5.08 -6.17 -4.41
N ILE A 318 4.67 -4.90 -4.40
CA ILE A 318 5.60 -3.76 -4.43
C ILE A 318 6.50 -3.76 -3.18
N LEU A 319 5.95 -3.99 -1.99
CA LEU A 319 6.73 -4.05 -0.75
C LEU A 319 7.75 -5.20 -0.79
N HIS A 320 7.32 -6.41 -1.14
CA HIS A 320 8.18 -7.58 -1.20
C HIS A 320 9.29 -7.40 -2.25
N SER A 321 8.94 -6.87 -3.41
CA SER A 321 9.89 -6.52 -4.47
C SER A 321 10.87 -5.44 -4.01
N SER A 322 10.41 -4.49 -3.19
CA SER A 322 11.28 -3.46 -2.61
C SER A 322 12.26 -4.04 -1.59
N LEU A 323 11.82 -4.94 -0.71
CA LEU A 323 12.68 -5.60 0.28
C LEU A 323 13.75 -6.50 -0.36
N SER A 324 13.45 -7.06 -1.53
CA SER A 324 14.34 -7.96 -2.28
C SER A 324 15.09 -7.29 -3.43
N LEU A 325 14.87 -5.99 -3.67
CA LEU A 325 15.36 -5.26 -4.85
C LEU A 325 15.07 -5.99 -6.18
N SER A 326 13.90 -6.61 -6.28
CA SER A 326 13.46 -7.37 -7.44
C SER A 326 12.34 -6.66 -8.19
N ARG A 327 11.98 -7.18 -9.37
CA ARG A 327 10.86 -6.66 -10.15
C ARG A 327 9.54 -7.12 -9.55
N PRO A 328 8.52 -6.24 -9.46
CA PRO A 328 7.15 -6.63 -9.16
C PRO A 328 6.67 -7.79 -10.03
N THR A 329 6.03 -8.76 -9.40
CA THR A 329 5.54 -9.98 -10.04
C THR A 329 4.33 -9.67 -10.91
N PHE A 330 3.43 -8.81 -10.42
CA PHE A 330 2.18 -8.52 -11.09
C PHE A 330 2.27 -7.25 -11.93
N ALA A 331 1.61 -7.28 -13.10
CA ALA A 331 1.37 -6.07 -13.87
C ALA A 331 0.54 -5.05 -13.07
N LEU A 332 0.68 -3.77 -13.45
CA LEU A 332 -0.04 -2.68 -12.81
C LEU A 332 -1.56 -2.93 -12.83
N GLY A 333 -2.23 -2.92 -11.68
CA GLY A 333 -3.66 -3.18 -11.54
C GLY A 333 -4.53 -1.99 -11.97
N SER A 334 -5.85 -2.17 -12.03
CA SER A 334 -6.80 -1.18 -12.56
C SER A 334 -6.75 0.16 -11.82
N LEU A 335 -6.75 0.17 -10.48
CA LEU A 335 -6.66 1.40 -9.68
C LEU A 335 -5.38 2.19 -10.00
N TYR A 336 -4.24 1.52 -9.90
CA TYR A 336 -2.93 2.12 -10.12
C TYR A 336 -2.78 2.62 -11.56
N ARG A 337 -3.28 1.86 -12.55
CA ARG A 337 -3.30 2.27 -13.96
C ARG A 337 -4.15 3.50 -14.18
N HIS A 338 -5.35 3.54 -13.58
CA HIS A 338 -6.23 4.69 -13.65
C HIS A 338 -5.57 5.95 -13.07
N VAL A 339 -4.96 5.84 -11.89
CA VAL A 339 -4.26 6.98 -11.26
C VAL A 339 -3.07 7.43 -12.10
N LEU A 340 -2.28 6.49 -12.63
CA LEU A 340 -1.15 6.81 -13.51
C LEU A 340 -1.60 7.57 -14.76
N GLU A 341 -2.66 7.09 -15.44
CA GLU A 341 -3.12 7.63 -16.72
C GLU A 341 -3.90 8.94 -16.59
N HIS A 342 -4.72 9.07 -15.56
CA HIS A 342 -5.68 10.18 -15.45
C HIS A 342 -5.32 11.21 -14.39
N GLN A 343 -4.35 10.93 -13.52
CA GLN A 343 -3.91 11.87 -12.49
C GLN A 343 -2.44 12.21 -12.67
N VAL A 344 -1.53 11.24 -12.52
CA VAL A 344 -0.08 11.48 -12.52
C VAL A 344 0.38 12.08 -13.86
N LYS A 345 0.07 11.43 -14.98
CA LYS A 345 0.44 11.93 -16.32
C LYS A 345 -0.15 13.30 -16.65
N LEU A 346 -1.34 13.62 -16.13
CA LEU A 346 -2.03 14.88 -16.42
C LEU A 346 -1.33 16.09 -15.80
N VAL A 347 -0.77 15.92 -14.60
CA VAL A 347 -0.14 17.01 -13.85
C VAL A 347 1.37 17.06 -14.04
N ARG A 348 1.96 16.08 -14.73
CA ARG A 348 3.40 16.00 -15.00
C ARG A 348 3.90 17.23 -15.75
N PRO A 349 4.99 17.87 -15.29
CA PRO A 349 5.64 18.94 -16.03
C PRO A 349 6.18 18.47 -17.38
N PRO A 350 6.44 19.40 -18.32
CA PRO A 350 7.15 19.10 -19.56
C PRO A 350 8.55 18.49 -19.32
N ARG A 351 9.01 17.60 -20.22
CA ARG A 351 10.26 16.83 -20.07
C ARG A 351 11.52 17.69 -20.00
N GLU A 352 11.48 18.89 -20.56
CA GLU A 352 12.55 19.89 -20.50
C GLU A 352 12.88 20.27 -19.05
N ARG A 353 11.92 20.11 -18.12
CA ARG A 353 12.18 20.29 -16.68
C ARG A 353 13.15 19.25 -16.10
N ALA A 354 13.40 18.15 -16.80
CA ALA A 354 14.37 17.11 -16.45
C ALA A 354 15.61 17.14 -17.38
N ALA A 355 15.89 18.27 -18.05
CA ALA A 355 17.06 18.40 -18.93
C ALA A 355 18.41 18.17 -18.22
N CYS A 356 18.49 18.34 -16.90
CA CYS A 356 19.66 17.98 -16.09
C CYS A 356 19.94 16.47 -16.00
N PHE A 357 19.03 15.64 -16.52
CA PHE A 357 19.17 14.18 -16.66
C PHE A 357 19.15 13.79 -18.14
N ASP A 358 19.98 14.43 -18.96
CA ASP A 358 20.05 14.17 -20.41
C ASP A 358 20.51 12.74 -20.74
N VAL A 359 21.29 12.11 -19.87
CA VAL A 359 21.82 10.74 -19.99
C VAL A 359 20.78 9.61 -19.88
N VAL A 360 19.54 9.91 -19.46
CA VAL A 360 18.48 8.89 -19.29
C VAL A 360 17.38 9.04 -20.33
N ASP A 361 16.69 7.93 -20.61
CA ASP A 361 15.58 7.90 -21.56
C ASP A 361 14.35 8.69 -21.08
N ASP A 362 13.41 8.87 -22.00
CA ASP A 362 12.18 9.63 -21.77
C ASP A 362 11.27 9.03 -20.69
N ASN A 363 11.25 7.71 -20.55
CA ASN A 363 10.43 7.03 -19.54
C ASN A 363 11.00 7.26 -18.14
N PHE A 364 12.33 7.27 -18.01
CA PHE A 364 13.01 7.57 -16.76
C PHE A 364 12.91 9.07 -16.43
N LYS A 365 13.06 9.98 -17.41
CA LYS A 365 12.77 11.42 -17.21
C LYS A 365 11.36 11.65 -16.66
N ASP A 366 10.35 10.99 -17.24
CA ASP A 366 8.98 11.07 -16.76
C ASP A 366 8.84 10.60 -15.30
N LEU A 367 9.56 9.55 -14.90
CA LEU A 367 9.58 9.06 -13.52
C LEU A 367 10.27 10.03 -12.55
N LEU A 368 11.41 10.59 -12.93
CA LEU A 368 12.14 11.59 -12.13
C LEU A 368 11.28 12.85 -11.91
N LEU A 369 10.48 13.23 -12.91
CA LEU A 369 9.51 14.32 -12.77
C LEU A 369 8.39 13.95 -11.80
N ASP A 370 7.86 12.73 -11.85
CA ASP A 370 6.84 12.26 -10.91
C ASP A 370 7.37 12.24 -9.47
N MET A 371 8.63 11.83 -9.26
CA MET A 371 9.30 11.92 -7.96
C MET A 371 9.38 13.36 -7.45
N ARG A 372 9.78 14.31 -8.30
CA ARG A 372 9.79 15.74 -7.93
C ARG A 372 8.41 16.28 -7.60
N MET A 373 7.39 15.85 -8.33
CA MET A 373 6.01 16.22 -8.04
C MET A 373 5.56 15.70 -6.68
N TYR A 374 5.92 14.46 -6.35
CA TYR A 374 5.65 13.87 -5.06
C TYR A 374 6.33 14.65 -3.92
N CYS A 375 7.61 15.00 -4.07
CA CYS A 375 8.30 15.86 -3.09
C CYS A 375 7.58 17.20 -2.87
N ARG A 376 7.13 17.87 -3.94
CA ARG A 376 6.35 19.12 -3.82
C ARG A 376 4.99 18.93 -3.16
N LEU A 377 4.37 17.77 -3.33
CA LEU A 377 3.14 17.43 -2.62
C LEU A 377 3.43 17.34 -1.12
N LEU A 378 4.49 16.65 -0.72
CA LEU A 378 4.92 16.53 0.67
C LEU A 378 5.25 17.89 1.31
N GLU A 379 5.98 18.77 0.60
CA GLU A 379 6.29 20.12 1.09
C GLU A 379 5.03 20.96 1.35
N ARG A 380 4.03 20.87 0.46
CA ARG A 380 2.76 21.60 0.63
C ARG A 380 1.95 21.04 1.78
N SER A 381 1.98 19.73 1.96
CA SER A 381 1.29 19.03 3.04
C SER A 381 1.90 19.36 4.40
N GLY A 382 3.24 19.42 4.51
CA GLY A 382 3.94 19.76 5.75
C GLY A 382 3.71 21.21 6.25
N LEU A 383 3.20 22.11 5.40
CA LEU A 383 2.83 23.47 5.78
C LEU A 383 1.43 23.57 6.41
N ALA A 384 0.63 22.51 6.34
CA ALA A 384 -0.67 22.43 7.00
C ALA A 384 -0.56 21.46 8.19
N ALA A 385 -0.70 21.99 9.40
CA ALA A 385 -0.42 21.30 10.67
C ALA A 385 -1.43 20.18 11.04
N ASP A 386 -2.10 19.55 10.06
CA ASP A 386 -3.02 18.44 10.30
C ASP A 386 -2.38 17.12 9.86
N GLU A 387 -2.18 16.19 10.78
CA GLU A 387 -1.69 14.82 10.51
C GLU A 387 -2.64 14.00 9.61
N ASN A 388 -3.82 14.54 9.27
CA ASN A 388 -4.84 13.95 8.41
C ASN A 388 -4.62 14.16 6.89
N ILE A 389 -3.45 14.65 6.45
CA ILE A 389 -3.24 15.12 5.07
C ILE A 389 -2.77 14.03 4.09
N ALA A 390 -2.31 12.87 4.56
CA ALA A 390 -1.90 11.79 3.66
C ALA A 390 -3.12 11.14 3.00
N THR A 391 -3.53 11.66 1.85
CA THR A 391 -4.66 11.10 1.10
C THR A 391 -4.29 9.77 0.47
N TRP A 392 -5.28 8.95 0.13
CA TRP A 392 -5.05 7.68 -0.56
C TRP A 392 -4.33 7.87 -1.90
N GLU A 393 -4.53 9.01 -2.59
CA GLU A 393 -3.80 9.36 -3.81
C GLU A 393 -2.30 9.54 -3.53
N THR A 394 -1.93 10.03 -2.35
CA THR A 394 -0.53 10.13 -1.91
C THR A 394 0.06 8.72 -1.78
N ASN A 395 -0.64 7.81 -1.11
CA ASN A 395 -0.21 6.41 -0.98
C ASN A 395 -0.07 5.72 -2.36
N VAL A 396 -1.07 5.86 -3.24
CA VAL A 396 -1.03 5.26 -4.59
C VAL A 396 0.08 5.88 -5.44
N SER A 397 0.29 7.20 -5.39
CA SER A 397 1.36 7.86 -6.14
C SER A 397 2.74 7.42 -5.68
N ARG A 398 2.95 7.27 -4.37
CA ARG A 398 4.17 6.73 -3.79
C ARG A 398 4.46 5.32 -4.31
N ASN A 399 3.47 4.44 -4.23
CA ASN A 399 3.58 3.06 -4.68
C ASN A 399 3.81 2.97 -6.20
N LEU A 400 3.21 3.86 -7.00
CA LEU A 400 3.46 3.96 -8.45
C LEU A 400 4.92 4.32 -8.76
N ILE A 401 5.49 5.27 -8.01
CA ILE A 401 6.91 5.65 -8.16
C ILE A 401 7.79 4.44 -7.87
N GLN A 402 7.56 3.77 -6.74
CA GLN A 402 8.35 2.61 -6.33
C GLN A 402 8.24 1.46 -7.33
N PHE A 403 7.02 1.12 -7.76
CA PHE A 403 6.77 0.11 -8.79
C PHE A 403 7.57 0.40 -10.07
N ARG A 404 7.52 1.65 -10.56
CA ARG A 404 8.22 2.02 -11.79
C ARG A 404 9.73 2.06 -11.65
N LEU A 405 10.26 2.44 -10.48
CA LEU A 405 11.70 2.39 -10.19
C LEU A 405 12.22 0.94 -10.24
N LEU A 406 11.49 0.00 -9.65
CA LEU A 406 11.87 -1.42 -9.64
C LEU A 406 11.78 -2.06 -11.04
N LEU A 407 10.99 -1.50 -11.96
CA LEU A 407 10.93 -1.97 -13.35
C LEU A 407 12.11 -1.49 -14.21
N LEU A 408 12.84 -0.44 -13.80
CA LEU A 408 13.99 0.05 -14.56
C LEU A 408 15.04 -1.06 -14.70
N SER A 409 15.48 -1.31 -15.94
CA SER A 409 16.59 -2.22 -16.20
C SER A 409 17.89 -1.61 -15.69
N LYS A 410 18.84 -2.45 -15.29
CA LYS A 410 20.23 -2.02 -15.07
C LYS A 410 20.74 -1.29 -16.31
N ALA A 411 21.37 -0.14 -16.11
CA ALA A 411 22.01 0.65 -17.14
C ALA A 411 23.54 0.59 -16.99
N ASP A 412 24.25 1.31 -17.86
CA ASP A 412 25.71 1.46 -17.80
C ASP A 412 26.08 2.94 -17.57
N GLY A 413 27.27 3.17 -17.01
CA GLY A 413 27.85 4.51 -16.82
C GLY A 413 26.96 5.46 -16.01
N ILE A 414 26.83 6.70 -16.48
CA ILE A 414 26.12 7.78 -15.75
C ILE A 414 24.62 7.48 -15.59
N ALA A 415 24.01 6.77 -16.55
CA ALA A 415 22.60 6.38 -16.45
C ALA A 415 22.35 5.42 -15.27
N GLU A 416 23.31 4.51 -15.00
CA GLU A 416 23.24 3.62 -13.84
C GLU A 416 23.40 4.37 -12.53
N LEU A 417 24.28 5.37 -12.48
CA LEU A 417 24.42 6.26 -11.33
C LEU A 417 23.10 6.97 -11.02
N CYS A 418 22.41 7.47 -12.05
CA CYS A 418 21.09 8.08 -11.91
C CYS A 418 20.06 7.08 -11.38
N ARG A 419 20.05 5.84 -11.91
CA ARG A 419 19.11 4.79 -11.50
C ARG A 419 19.31 4.42 -10.03
N LEU A 420 20.54 4.17 -9.62
CA LEU A 420 20.89 3.82 -8.24
C LEU A 420 20.63 4.98 -7.27
N ALA A 421 21.01 6.22 -7.62
CA ALA A 421 20.71 7.38 -6.79
C ALA A 421 19.20 7.65 -6.67
N ALA A 422 18.41 7.45 -7.73
CA ALA A 422 16.96 7.57 -7.67
C ALA A 422 16.31 6.48 -6.78
N LEU A 423 16.81 5.24 -6.83
CA LEU A 423 16.40 4.18 -5.92
C LEU A 423 16.75 4.52 -4.47
N ILE A 424 18.00 4.91 -4.19
CA ILE A 424 18.42 5.32 -2.85
C ILE A 424 17.57 6.49 -2.34
N PHE A 425 17.33 7.50 -3.17
CA PHE A 425 16.44 8.61 -2.82
C PHE A 425 15.02 8.12 -2.51
N SER A 426 14.50 7.15 -3.27
CA SER A 426 13.20 6.55 -2.96
C SER A 426 13.20 5.93 -1.57
N TYR A 427 14.18 5.09 -1.23
CA TYR A 427 14.24 4.39 0.05
C TYR A 427 14.56 5.34 1.23
N GLY A 428 15.29 6.43 0.98
CA GLY A 428 15.58 7.44 1.99
C GLY A 428 14.46 8.45 2.21
N VAL A 429 13.54 8.62 1.25
CA VAL A 429 12.58 9.75 1.26
C VAL A 429 11.16 9.36 0.86
N ILE A 430 10.95 8.73 -0.29
CA ILE A 430 9.61 8.52 -0.87
C ILE A 430 8.95 7.27 -0.32
N TYR A 431 9.67 6.15 -0.30
CA TYR A 431 9.25 4.81 0.10
C TYR A 431 10.17 4.28 1.22
N PRO A 432 10.15 4.91 2.41
CA PRO A 432 11.04 4.56 3.50
C PRO A 432 10.73 3.18 4.08
N LEU A 433 11.65 2.23 3.90
CA LEU A 433 11.59 0.93 4.55
C LEU A 433 12.29 0.99 5.90
N ALA A 434 11.68 0.43 6.95
CA ALA A 434 12.29 0.41 8.28
C ALA A 434 13.59 -0.43 8.30
N ARG A 435 13.70 -1.39 7.39
CA ARG A 435 14.85 -2.27 7.21
C ARG A 435 15.89 -1.67 6.27
N SER A 436 17.11 -1.46 6.78
CA SER A 436 18.18 -0.76 6.08
C SER A 436 18.97 -1.63 5.09
N GLU A 437 18.74 -2.94 5.03
CA GLU A 437 19.51 -3.88 4.20
C GLU A 437 19.45 -3.52 2.72
N SER A 438 18.25 -3.18 2.22
CA SER A 438 18.06 -2.75 0.82
C SER A 438 18.80 -1.45 0.52
N LEU A 439 18.73 -0.47 1.43
CA LEU A 439 19.42 0.82 1.29
C LEU A 439 20.94 0.62 1.30
N LYS A 440 21.47 -0.18 2.23
CA LYS A 440 22.89 -0.54 2.33
C LYS A 440 23.40 -1.24 1.07
N LEU A 441 22.60 -2.17 0.51
CA LEU A 441 22.96 -2.87 -0.73
C LEU A 441 22.99 -1.91 -1.93
N LEU A 442 22.00 -1.03 -2.07
CA LEU A 442 21.98 0.00 -3.12
C LEU A 442 23.17 0.95 -2.99
N ALA A 443 23.52 1.36 -1.77
CA ALA A 443 24.66 2.25 -1.52
C ALA A 443 26.00 1.60 -1.91
N ARG A 444 26.17 0.30 -1.62
CA ARG A 444 27.34 -0.48 -2.08
C ARG A 444 27.40 -0.59 -3.61
N GLN A 445 26.28 -0.90 -4.25
CA GLN A 445 26.20 -0.92 -5.72
C GLN A 445 26.56 0.45 -6.31
N LEU A 446 26.09 1.53 -5.68
CA LEU A 446 26.41 2.89 -6.12
C LEU A 446 27.90 3.19 -5.94
N LYS A 447 28.51 2.82 -4.81
CA LYS A 447 29.95 2.97 -4.59
C LYS A 447 30.76 2.30 -5.72
N THR A 448 30.43 1.06 -6.06
CA THR A 448 31.07 0.33 -7.17
C THR A 448 30.88 1.07 -8.50
N ALA A 449 29.66 1.44 -8.85
CA ALA A 449 29.37 2.13 -10.11
C ALA A 449 30.06 3.50 -10.19
N VAL A 450 30.13 4.24 -9.08
CA VAL A 450 30.88 5.50 -8.97
C VAL A 450 32.35 5.23 -9.26
N SER A 451 32.96 4.21 -8.64
CA SER A 451 34.38 3.88 -8.84
C SER A 451 34.73 3.56 -10.30
N GLU A 452 33.84 2.85 -11.00
CA GLU A 452 34.01 2.47 -12.41
C GLU A 452 33.84 3.67 -13.35
N THR A 453 33.05 4.67 -12.95
CA THR A 453 32.73 5.86 -13.76
C THR A 453 33.64 7.05 -13.43
N MET A 454 34.64 6.89 -12.55
CA MET A 454 35.51 7.98 -12.09
C MET A 454 36.23 8.72 -13.23
N THR A 455 36.52 8.06 -14.34
CA THR A 455 37.18 8.65 -15.50
C THR A 455 36.30 9.64 -16.27
N VAL A 456 34.97 9.47 -16.20
CA VAL A 456 33.97 10.29 -16.92
C VAL A 456 33.42 11.43 -16.04
N MET A 457 33.95 11.59 -14.81
CA MET A 457 33.50 12.61 -13.85
C MET A 457 33.45 14.05 -14.39
N HIS A 458 34.24 14.35 -15.42
CA HIS A 458 34.37 15.70 -15.96
C HIS A 458 33.11 16.18 -16.71
N GLU A 459 32.36 15.27 -17.32
CA GLU A 459 31.25 15.63 -18.22
C GLU A 459 29.94 15.93 -17.47
N ALA A 460 29.79 15.42 -16.24
CA ALA A 460 28.55 15.55 -15.46
C ALA A 460 28.81 15.86 -13.97
N THR A 461 29.71 16.81 -13.69
CA THR A 461 30.22 17.06 -12.33
C THR A 461 29.11 17.41 -11.32
N GLU A 462 28.11 18.23 -11.69
CA GLU A 462 26.97 18.57 -10.80
C GLU A 462 26.07 17.35 -10.50
N LEU A 463 25.85 16.48 -11.49
CA LEU A 463 25.08 15.25 -11.32
C LEU A 463 25.84 14.28 -10.41
N MET A 464 27.15 14.15 -10.60
CA MET A 464 28.02 13.36 -9.74
C MET A 464 28.00 13.87 -8.30
N LEU A 465 27.97 15.19 -8.09
CA LEU A 465 27.81 15.78 -6.77
C LEU A 465 26.50 15.33 -6.12
N TRP A 466 25.37 15.42 -6.84
CA TRP A 466 24.09 14.93 -6.33
C TRP A 466 24.13 13.44 -6.01
N VAL A 467 24.64 12.61 -6.93
CA VAL A 467 24.79 11.15 -6.74
C VAL A 467 25.62 10.83 -5.50
N CYS A 468 26.78 11.47 -5.33
CA CYS A 468 27.68 11.20 -4.21
C CYS A 468 27.13 11.69 -2.87
N VAL A 469 26.34 12.79 -2.85
CA VAL A 469 25.64 13.22 -1.62
C VAL A 469 24.56 12.19 -1.25
N ILE A 470 23.75 11.75 -2.20
CA ILE A 470 22.72 10.72 -1.96
C ILE A 470 23.35 9.41 -1.48
N GLY A 471 24.44 8.97 -2.11
CA GLY A 471 25.20 7.79 -1.68
C GLY A 471 25.82 7.96 -0.29
N GLY A 472 26.47 9.09 -0.03
CA GLY A 472 27.09 9.38 1.26
C GLY A 472 26.07 9.41 2.41
N MET A 473 24.89 10.01 2.19
CA MET A 473 23.80 9.98 3.15
C MET A 473 23.32 8.54 3.40
N ALA A 474 23.17 7.72 2.37
CA ALA A 474 22.78 6.32 2.51
C ALA A 474 23.81 5.44 3.26
N THR A 475 25.08 5.86 3.26
CA THR A 475 26.18 5.17 3.96
C THR A 475 26.51 5.76 5.33
N THR A 476 25.71 6.67 5.87
CA THR A 476 26.00 7.30 7.17
C THR A 476 26.20 6.24 8.26
N ASP A 477 27.28 6.38 9.03
CA ASP A 477 27.70 5.47 10.10
C ASP A 477 28.01 4.03 9.64
N THR A 478 28.37 3.88 8.35
CA THR A 478 28.85 2.61 7.77
C THR A 478 30.32 2.71 7.32
N GLU A 479 30.96 1.56 7.09
CA GLU A 479 32.34 1.49 6.57
C GLU A 479 32.52 2.19 5.20
N ASP A 480 31.46 2.25 4.41
CA ASP A 480 31.47 2.81 3.06
C ASP A 480 31.41 4.34 3.03
N GLU A 481 31.10 5.00 4.15
CA GLU A 481 30.96 6.46 4.22
C GLU A 481 32.24 7.19 3.79
N SER A 482 33.38 6.69 4.25
CA SER A 482 34.71 7.26 3.99
C SER A 482 35.02 7.42 2.49
N TYR A 483 34.50 6.50 1.67
CA TYR A 483 34.64 6.56 0.21
C TYR A 483 33.91 7.78 -0.37
N PHE A 484 32.64 7.97 0.00
CA PHE A 484 31.84 9.10 -0.49
C PHE A 484 32.40 10.43 0.02
N VAL A 485 32.85 10.51 1.27
CA VAL A 485 33.53 11.71 1.81
C VAL A 485 34.75 12.09 0.97
N THR A 486 35.57 11.10 0.58
CA THR A 486 36.77 11.34 -0.24
C THR A 486 36.41 11.88 -1.63
N VAL A 487 35.41 11.29 -2.30
CA VAL A 487 34.96 11.75 -3.62
C VAL A 487 34.30 13.12 -3.53
N LEU A 488 33.50 13.38 -2.48
CA LEU A 488 32.86 14.68 -2.26
C LEU A 488 33.87 15.80 -2.04
N LYS A 489 34.98 15.54 -1.34
CA LYS A 489 36.07 16.52 -1.17
C LYS A 489 36.65 16.98 -2.52
N LEU A 490 36.83 16.03 -3.45
CA LEU A 490 37.27 16.32 -4.81
C LEU A 490 36.21 17.14 -5.57
N LEU A 491 34.94 16.77 -5.47
CA LEU A 491 33.84 17.45 -6.14
C LEU A 491 33.61 18.88 -5.61
N PHE A 492 33.67 19.09 -4.29
CA PHE A 492 33.56 20.41 -3.67
C PHE A 492 34.66 21.34 -4.16
N SER A 493 35.90 20.83 -4.22
CA SER A 493 37.04 21.59 -4.73
C SER A 493 36.88 21.96 -6.21
N ARG A 494 36.38 21.04 -7.04
CA ARG A 494 36.16 21.26 -8.48
C ARG A 494 35.02 22.23 -8.79
N LEU A 495 33.92 22.13 -8.06
CA LEU A 495 32.74 22.98 -8.24
C LEU A 495 32.80 24.29 -7.45
N GLY A 496 33.83 24.48 -6.61
CA GLY A 496 33.97 25.67 -5.77
C GLY A 496 32.86 25.80 -4.72
N VAL A 497 32.36 24.67 -4.21
CA VAL A 497 31.32 24.65 -3.17
C VAL A 497 31.95 25.06 -1.84
N GLY A 498 31.70 26.29 -1.41
CA GLY A 498 32.26 26.87 -0.19
C GLY A 498 31.26 27.07 0.95
N SER A 499 29.99 26.72 0.75
CA SER A 499 28.93 26.85 1.77
C SER A 499 27.79 25.87 1.53
N PHE A 500 27.00 25.58 2.57
CA PHE A 500 25.86 24.69 2.45
C PHE A 500 24.78 25.25 1.52
N ALA A 501 24.62 26.57 1.46
CA ALA A 501 23.70 27.23 0.53
C ALA A 501 24.07 26.96 -0.93
N GLN A 502 25.36 27.04 -1.28
CA GLN A 502 25.85 26.72 -2.63
C GLN A 502 25.68 25.23 -2.95
N LEU A 503 25.97 24.35 -1.99
CA LEU A 503 25.73 22.91 -2.14
C LEU A 503 24.25 22.65 -2.46
N LYS A 504 23.35 23.22 -1.66
CA LYS A 504 21.91 23.08 -1.81
C LYS A 504 21.40 23.61 -3.15
N GLU A 505 21.96 24.72 -3.65
CA GLU A 505 21.62 25.26 -4.97
C GLU A 505 21.83 24.21 -6.07
N VAL A 506 22.93 23.46 -6.01
CA VAL A 506 23.21 22.39 -6.98
C VAL A 506 22.27 21.21 -6.75
N LEU A 507 22.12 20.74 -5.52
CA LEU A 507 21.31 19.56 -5.19
C LEU A 507 19.82 19.74 -5.57
N GLN A 508 19.27 20.93 -5.37
CA GLN A 508 17.87 21.25 -5.72
C GLN A 508 17.61 21.33 -7.23
N ARG A 509 18.65 21.39 -8.07
CA ARG A 509 18.51 21.24 -9.52
C ARG A 509 18.16 19.81 -9.92
N TYR A 510 18.36 18.82 -9.04
CA TYR A 510 18.06 17.39 -9.21
C TYR A 510 16.80 16.99 -8.44
N ILE A 511 16.74 15.82 -7.80
CA ILE A 511 15.63 15.45 -6.91
C ILE A 511 16.06 15.73 -5.48
N TRP A 512 15.28 16.53 -4.77
CA TRP A 512 15.59 16.95 -3.40
C TRP A 512 14.31 17.23 -2.62
N LEU A 513 14.28 16.86 -1.34
CA LEU A 513 13.27 17.27 -0.38
C LEU A 513 13.97 17.88 0.85
N PRO A 514 13.95 19.21 1.03
CA PRO A 514 14.69 19.86 2.11
C PRO A 514 14.42 19.28 3.50
N SER A 515 13.15 19.04 3.83
CA SER A 515 12.75 18.51 5.13
C SER A 515 13.31 17.12 5.43
N ALA A 516 13.65 16.34 4.41
CA ALA A 516 14.17 14.98 4.58
C ALA A 516 15.68 14.87 4.36
N CYS A 517 16.30 15.84 3.70
CA CYS A 517 17.67 15.71 3.22
C CYS A 517 18.64 16.76 3.79
N ASP A 518 18.17 17.95 4.16
CA ASP A 518 19.08 19.06 4.51
C ASP A 518 19.96 18.74 5.73
N SER A 519 19.39 18.15 6.78
CA SER A 519 20.12 17.83 8.02
C SER A 519 21.26 16.84 7.76
N GLY A 520 20.98 15.71 7.10
CA GLY A 520 22.01 14.72 6.78
C GLY A 520 23.03 15.20 5.74
N ALA A 521 22.60 16.00 4.77
CA ALA A 521 23.51 16.59 3.79
C ALA A 521 24.49 17.58 4.46
N LEU A 522 24.02 18.36 5.44
CA LEU A 522 24.85 19.25 6.22
C LEU A 522 25.82 18.46 7.11
N ALA A 523 25.35 17.42 7.79
CA ALA A 523 26.21 16.54 8.58
C ALA A 523 27.31 15.90 7.72
N LEU A 524 26.97 15.40 6.53
CA LEU A 524 27.92 14.85 5.57
C LEU A 524 28.91 15.91 5.07
N ALA A 525 28.44 17.12 4.73
CA ALA A 525 29.31 18.22 4.30
C ALA A 525 30.30 18.63 5.41
N ASN A 526 29.85 18.65 6.66
CA ASN A 526 30.71 18.90 7.83
C ASN A 526 31.78 17.81 8.00
N ARG A 527 31.51 16.55 7.65
CA ARG A 527 32.53 15.49 7.65
C ARG A 527 33.55 15.64 6.53
N VAL A 528 33.15 16.21 5.39
CA VAL A 528 34.04 16.48 4.25
C VAL A 528 35.02 17.62 4.56
N GLU A 529 34.50 18.77 4.99
CA GLU A 529 35.30 19.97 5.29
C GLU A 529 34.70 20.77 6.47
N PRO A 530 34.96 20.38 7.73
CA PRO A 530 34.34 20.98 8.92
C PRO A 530 34.51 22.50 9.00
N ALA A 531 35.68 23.00 8.58
CA ALA A 531 36.02 24.43 8.62
C ALA A 531 35.27 25.31 7.60
N ARG A 532 34.64 24.71 6.57
CA ARG A 532 33.91 25.44 5.51
C ARG A 532 32.41 25.53 5.73
N PHE A 533 31.84 24.57 6.47
CA PHE A 533 30.38 24.44 6.64
C PHE A 533 29.90 24.67 8.08
N GLY A 534 30.82 25.05 8.99
CA GLY A 534 30.65 25.09 10.45
C GLY A 534 29.36 25.71 10.98
N ASP A 535 28.76 24.97 11.93
CA ASP A 535 27.71 25.26 12.92
C ASP A 535 26.78 26.45 12.66
N GLY A 536 26.05 26.39 11.55
CA GLY A 536 24.78 27.11 11.42
C GLY A 536 23.61 26.20 11.81
N VAL A 537 23.46 25.90 13.11
CA VAL A 537 22.19 25.39 13.67
C VAL A 537 21.25 26.56 13.87
#